data_AF-A0A6H5JA37-F1
#
_entry.id   AF-A0A6H5JA37-F1
#
_cell.length_a   1.000
_cell.length_b   1.000
_cell.length_c   1.000
_cell.angle_alpha   90.00
_cell.angle_beta   90.00
_cell.angle_gamma   90.00
#
_symmetry.space_group_name_H-M   'P 1'
#
loop_
_entity.id
_entity.type
_entity.pdbx_description
1 polymer ?
#
loop_
_entity_poly.entity_id
_entity_poly.type
_entity_poly.pdbx_seq_one_letter_code
_entity_poly.pdbx_strand_id
1 'polypeptide(L)'
;MPPGGSRSRSWRQVKANVLPPGVSVGEQLPGPRSGAASVVVGNKLFMFGGYGGSGRLDDFWEFDFETRIWKEVHCQGPSPGVRENNGVVEYKGSLYLFGGYNGSQWLNDFHGFHIETRTWRKVEPAGAPPVSRFGYVAVVHSHYFCLFGGYDGTTWLNDMHRFNFDTSLWEEVHTSGQIPSIRSCPSWCKDGDNVYVFGGYDGVQRMNDFYRCDLETMTWAQIPGIGDVPTPRYFHSCAVHNGSMYVFGGYNGSDRLCDFFEHNFDTGTWTELEPHGDLPTGRSSLVAQVHGNSLFIFGGYNGQVVLNDFYEWRFQPLLVPPPTLHEDMRKLVNNRELSDVTFIVDGFPVYASRVHLALRSEHFRAMLYGGMRESEKGAEIEIKDVSHAVFLKLLEYLYTDTLSDVTANQAVHLLVASEQYLLARLKTLCEEAIRTSITVDTVCTIFLLAHKHNAEGLKEIALDFVLDNMEGVKDTAGFLELKQEPDLLMEIILRQAS
;
A
#
# COMPACT_ATOMS: atom_id res chain seq x y z
N MET A 1 2.39 25.16 -0.56
CA MET A 1 2.40 24.11 -1.60
C MET A 1 0.98 23.61 -1.77
N PRO A 2 0.47 23.39 -2.98
CA PRO A 2 -0.83 22.77 -3.13
C PRO A 2 -0.76 21.34 -2.58
N PRO A 3 -1.84 20.82 -1.96
CA PRO A 3 -1.87 19.42 -1.54
C PRO A 3 -1.67 18.56 -2.79
N GLY A 4 -0.67 17.68 -2.73
CA GLY A 4 -0.29 16.81 -3.82
C GLY A 4 -1.52 16.08 -4.34
N GLY A 5 -1.85 16.29 -5.62
CA GLY A 5 -2.90 15.55 -6.29
C GLY A 5 -2.59 14.06 -6.16
N SER A 6 -3.38 13.37 -5.35
CA SER A 6 -3.49 11.92 -5.37
C SER A 6 -3.71 11.53 -6.83
N ARG A 7 -2.71 10.90 -7.45
CA ARG A 7 -2.90 10.32 -8.78
C ARG A 7 -3.94 9.23 -8.60
N SER A 8 -5.17 9.49 -9.06
CA SER A 8 -6.28 8.55 -8.98
C SER A 8 -5.95 7.23 -9.69
N ARG A 9 -6.49 6.13 -9.16
CA ARG A 9 -6.42 4.81 -9.79
C ARG A 9 -7.00 4.93 -11.21
N SER A 10 -6.22 4.57 -12.22
CA SER A 10 -6.61 4.78 -13.63
C SER A 10 -6.07 3.68 -14.54
N TRP A 11 -6.89 3.30 -15.53
CA TRP A 11 -6.47 2.47 -16.65
C TRP A 11 -5.68 3.32 -17.64
N ARG A 12 -4.66 2.72 -18.24
CA ARG A 12 -3.84 3.31 -19.29
C ARG A 12 -3.49 2.27 -20.31
N GLN A 13 -3.55 2.65 -21.59
CA GLN A 13 -3.04 1.75 -22.63
C GLN A 13 -1.50 1.70 -22.54
N VAL A 14 -0.95 0.48 -22.46
CA VAL A 14 0.50 0.26 -22.47
C VAL A 14 1.00 0.44 -23.89
N LYS A 15 1.73 1.54 -24.11
CA LYS A 15 2.51 1.72 -25.34
C LYS A 15 3.80 0.92 -25.20
N ALA A 16 3.95 -0.13 -25.99
CA ALA A 16 5.23 -0.82 -26.11
C ALA A 16 6.24 0.12 -26.75
N ASN A 17 7.47 0.12 -26.23
CA ASN A 17 8.55 0.89 -26.83
C ASN A 17 9.00 0.22 -28.13
N VAL A 18 9.13 0.99 -29.20
CA VAL A 18 9.81 0.55 -30.43
C VAL A 18 11.28 0.92 -30.29
N LEU A 19 12.21 -0.01 -30.54
CA LEU A 19 13.65 0.31 -30.48
C LEU A 19 14.03 1.39 -31.51
N PRO A 20 15.15 2.11 -31.29
CA PRO A 20 15.64 3.14 -32.22
C PRO A 20 15.84 2.59 -33.65
N PRO A 21 15.67 3.42 -34.69
CA PRO A 21 15.84 3.00 -36.08
C PRO A 21 17.28 2.50 -36.33
N GLY A 22 17.44 1.23 -36.72
CA GLY A 22 18.74 0.61 -37.02
C GLY A 22 18.88 -0.86 -36.61
N VAL A 23 17.95 -1.39 -35.79
CA VAL A 23 17.89 -2.82 -35.44
C VAL A 23 16.90 -3.53 -36.37
N SER A 24 17.41 -4.22 -37.38
CA SER A 24 16.60 -5.00 -38.33
C SER A 24 16.48 -6.46 -37.91
N VAL A 25 15.77 -6.72 -36.82
CA VAL A 25 15.18 -8.05 -36.53
C VAL A 25 13.71 -7.75 -36.21
N GLY A 26 12.76 -8.35 -36.91
CA GLY A 26 11.35 -7.96 -36.86
C GLY A 26 10.76 -8.01 -35.45
N GLU A 27 10.61 -6.85 -34.80
CA GLU A 27 9.97 -6.71 -33.50
C GLU A 27 8.45 -6.56 -33.69
N GLN A 28 7.78 -7.72 -33.75
CA GLN A 28 6.33 -7.82 -33.88
C GLN A 28 5.65 -7.68 -32.51
N LEU A 29 4.46 -7.10 -32.48
CA LEU A 29 3.57 -7.22 -31.32
C LEU A 29 2.85 -8.56 -31.40
N PRO A 30 2.53 -9.21 -30.25
CA PRO A 30 1.66 -10.37 -30.28
C PRO A 30 0.35 -10.01 -30.98
N GLY A 31 -0.04 -10.86 -31.94
CA GLY A 31 -1.32 -10.74 -32.63
C GLY A 31 -2.51 -10.91 -31.67
N PRO A 32 -3.74 -10.62 -32.14
CA PRO A 32 -4.95 -10.82 -31.38
C PRO A 32 -5.03 -12.21 -30.79
N ARG A 33 -5.40 -12.33 -29.51
CA ARG A 33 -5.63 -13.63 -28.88
C ARG A 33 -6.59 -13.57 -27.70
N SER A 34 -7.39 -14.62 -27.56
CA SER A 34 -8.20 -14.92 -26.40
C SER A 34 -7.86 -16.30 -25.84
N GLY A 35 -7.98 -16.50 -24.53
CA GLY A 35 -7.70 -17.78 -23.88
C GLY A 35 -6.23 -18.18 -23.91
N ALA A 36 -5.31 -17.21 -24.06
CA ALA A 36 -3.88 -17.46 -23.94
C ALA A 36 -3.50 -17.74 -22.50
N ALA A 37 -2.58 -18.67 -22.29
CA ALA A 37 -2.01 -18.92 -20.98
C ALA A 37 -0.90 -17.92 -20.69
N SER A 38 -0.78 -17.47 -19.44
CA SER A 38 0.22 -16.48 -19.07
C SER A 38 0.75 -16.70 -17.66
N VAL A 39 1.98 -16.26 -17.43
CA VAL A 39 2.63 -16.26 -16.11
C VAL A 39 3.67 -15.16 -16.05
N VAL A 40 3.80 -14.52 -14.88
CA VAL A 40 4.87 -13.56 -14.60
C VAL A 40 6.01 -14.27 -13.90
N VAL A 41 7.23 -14.13 -14.41
CA VAL A 41 8.46 -14.66 -13.82
C VAL A 41 9.50 -13.56 -13.77
N GLY A 42 9.86 -13.14 -12.56
CA GLY A 42 10.70 -11.96 -12.36
C GLY A 42 10.10 -10.73 -13.04
N ASN A 43 10.88 -10.09 -13.91
CA ASN A 43 10.49 -8.87 -14.64
C ASN A 43 9.86 -9.16 -16.02
N LYS A 44 9.42 -10.40 -16.27
CA LYS A 44 8.85 -10.79 -17.57
C LYS A 44 7.47 -11.42 -17.45
N LEU A 45 6.59 -11.06 -18.38
CA LEU A 45 5.34 -11.74 -18.65
C LEU A 45 5.54 -12.72 -19.81
N PHE A 46 5.34 -14.00 -19.57
CA PHE A 46 5.32 -15.05 -20.59
C PHE A 46 3.88 -15.34 -21.00
N MET A 47 3.64 -15.48 -22.30
CA MET A 47 2.29 -15.70 -22.87
C MET A 47 2.33 -16.67 -24.04
N PHE A 48 1.62 -17.79 -23.92
CA PHE A 48 1.62 -18.88 -24.89
C PHE A 48 0.22 -19.16 -25.46
N GLY A 49 0.15 -19.33 -26.78
CA GLY A 49 -1.03 -19.78 -27.49
C GLY A 49 -2.24 -18.83 -27.42
N GLY A 50 -3.43 -19.42 -27.36
CA GLY A 50 -4.72 -18.75 -27.44
C GLY A 50 -5.41 -18.94 -28.79
N TYR A 51 -6.54 -18.26 -29.00
CA TYR A 51 -7.29 -18.22 -30.24
C TYR A 51 -7.20 -16.85 -30.90
N GLY A 52 -6.68 -16.80 -32.12
CA GLY A 52 -6.41 -15.55 -32.86
C GLY A 52 -7.53 -15.06 -33.77
N GLY A 53 -8.74 -15.61 -33.65
CA GLY A 53 -9.90 -15.22 -34.47
C GLY A 53 -10.11 -16.08 -35.72
N SER A 54 -9.02 -16.62 -36.29
CA SER A 54 -9.06 -17.56 -37.43
C SER A 54 -8.57 -18.97 -37.09
N GLY A 55 -7.92 -19.14 -35.93
CA GLY A 55 -7.31 -20.40 -35.52
C GLY A 55 -6.67 -20.31 -34.14
N ARG A 56 -6.28 -21.47 -33.59
CA ARG A 56 -5.50 -21.54 -32.36
C ARG A 56 -4.05 -21.27 -32.67
N LEU A 57 -3.35 -20.69 -31.71
CA LEU A 57 -1.97 -20.26 -31.82
C LEU A 57 -1.07 -21.19 -30.99
N ASP A 58 0.18 -21.32 -31.41
CA ASP A 58 1.27 -21.99 -30.70
C ASP A 58 2.51 -21.09 -30.56
N ASP A 59 2.37 -19.80 -30.89
CA ASP A 59 3.40 -18.81 -30.70
C ASP A 59 3.61 -18.52 -29.21
N PHE A 60 4.84 -18.12 -28.89
CA PHE A 60 5.25 -17.87 -27.52
C PHE A 60 5.89 -16.49 -27.40
N TRP A 61 5.38 -15.67 -26.49
CA TRP A 61 5.77 -14.28 -26.32
C TRP A 61 6.30 -14.01 -24.91
N GLU A 62 7.29 -13.12 -24.82
CA GLU A 62 7.72 -12.50 -23.57
C GLU A 62 7.57 -10.98 -23.65
N PHE A 63 7.04 -10.36 -22.61
CA PHE A 63 7.07 -8.92 -22.39
C PHE A 63 7.97 -8.59 -21.21
N ASP A 64 8.91 -7.70 -21.41
CA ASP A 64 9.79 -7.21 -20.35
C ASP A 64 9.21 -5.92 -19.74
N PHE A 65 8.89 -5.95 -18.45
CA PHE A 65 8.20 -4.85 -17.78
C PHE A 65 9.07 -3.60 -17.58
N GLU A 66 10.40 -3.74 -17.61
CA GLU A 66 11.33 -2.63 -17.43
C GLU A 66 11.56 -1.88 -18.75
N THR A 67 11.89 -2.62 -19.80
CA THR A 67 12.12 -2.08 -21.15
C THR A 67 10.81 -1.76 -21.87
N ARG A 68 9.70 -2.38 -21.47
CA ARG A 68 8.38 -2.32 -22.11
C ARG A 68 8.38 -2.81 -23.56
N ILE A 69 9.09 -3.90 -23.82
CA ILE A 69 9.25 -4.48 -25.16
C ILE A 69 8.67 -5.91 -25.18
N TRP A 70 7.89 -6.20 -26.21
CA TRP A 70 7.46 -7.57 -26.56
C TRP A 70 8.50 -8.23 -27.45
N LYS A 71 8.76 -9.52 -27.22
CA LYS A 71 9.61 -10.37 -28.06
C LYS A 71 8.99 -11.74 -28.22
N GLU A 72 9.04 -12.27 -29.44
CA GLU A 72 8.73 -13.67 -29.67
C GLU A 72 9.86 -14.53 -29.08
N VAL A 73 9.49 -15.54 -28.31
CA VAL A 73 10.43 -16.48 -27.69
C VAL A 73 10.75 -17.55 -28.71
N HIS A 74 11.92 -17.45 -29.34
CA HIS A 74 12.45 -18.54 -30.15
C HIS A 74 12.79 -19.74 -29.27
N CYS A 75 12.05 -20.82 -29.46
CA CYS A 75 12.14 -22.03 -28.64
C CYS A 75 12.85 -23.16 -29.36
N GLN A 76 13.44 -24.04 -28.57
CA GLN A 76 13.98 -25.32 -29.01
C GLN A 76 13.11 -26.47 -28.48
N GLY A 77 13.27 -27.66 -29.05
CA GLY A 77 12.57 -28.87 -28.61
C GLY A 77 11.14 -28.99 -29.16
N PRO A 78 10.40 -30.03 -28.74
CA PRO A 78 9.05 -30.29 -29.23
C PRO A 78 8.07 -29.23 -28.73
N SER A 79 7.52 -28.43 -29.64
CA SER A 79 6.46 -27.46 -29.32
C SER A 79 5.23 -28.18 -28.74
N PRO A 80 4.55 -27.59 -27.75
CA PRO A 80 3.23 -28.04 -27.34
C PRO A 80 2.22 -27.99 -28.50
N GLY A 81 2.43 -27.14 -29.51
CA GLY A 81 1.48 -26.95 -30.61
C GLY A 81 0.23 -26.18 -30.21
N VAL A 82 -0.67 -25.97 -31.18
CA VAL A 82 -1.74 -24.96 -31.07
C VAL A 82 -2.75 -25.29 -29.97
N ARG A 83 -3.06 -24.32 -29.11
CA ARG A 83 -4.02 -24.52 -28.00
C ARG A 83 -4.54 -23.22 -27.40
N GLU A 84 -5.72 -23.29 -26.80
CA GLU A 84 -6.30 -22.24 -25.97
C GLU A 84 -6.83 -22.79 -24.63
N ASN A 85 -6.99 -21.90 -23.65
CA ASN A 85 -7.47 -22.14 -22.28
C ASN A 85 -6.77 -23.33 -21.58
N ASN A 86 -5.47 -23.48 -21.87
CA ASN A 86 -4.57 -24.34 -21.12
C ASN A 86 -4.11 -23.65 -19.83
N GLY A 87 -3.67 -24.45 -18.85
CA GLY A 87 -3.04 -23.95 -17.63
C GLY A 87 -1.54 -23.84 -17.83
N VAL A 88 -0.94 -22.79 -17.26
CA VAL A 88 0.52 -22.64 -17.16
C VAL A 88 0.88 -22.19 -15.75
N VAL A 89 1.93 -22.77 -15.19
CA VAL A 89 2.49 -22.37 -13.89
C VAL A 89 4.02 -22.31 -13.96
N GLU A 90 4.65 -21.52 -13.09
CA GLU A 90 6.10 -21.51 -12.94
C GLU A 90 6.52 -22.34 -11.71
N TYR A 91 7.58 -23.13 -11.86
CA TYR A 91 8.25 -23.81 -10.78
C TYR A 91 9.75 -23.96 -11.06
N LYS A 92 10.59 -23.43 -10.17
CA LYS A 92 12.07 -23.55 -10.18
C LYS A 92 12.67 -23.23 -11.56
N GLY A 93 12.29 -22.10 -12.16
CA GLY A 93 12.85 -21.60 -13.43
C GLY A 93 12.31 -22.31 -14.68
N SER A 94 11.25 -23.12 -14.53
CA SER A 94 10.57 -23.78 -15.64
C SER A 94 9.08 -23.47 -15.66
N LEU A 95 8.51 -23.30 -16.85
CA LEU A 95 7.07 -23.18 -17.04
C LEU A 95 6.49 -24.56 -17.33
N TYR A 96 5.40 -24.92 -16.67
CA TYR A 96 4.71 -26.18 -16.86
C TYR A 96 3.32 -25.94 -17.41
N LEU A 97 3.05 -26.52 -18.58
CA LEU A 97 1.83 -26.32 -19.35
C LEU A 97 1.06 -27.64 -19.45
N PHE A 98 -0.22 -27.62 -19.11
CA PHE A 98 -1.09 -28.81 -19.20
C PHE A 98 -2.33 -28.54 -20.07
N GLY A 99 -2.71 -29.54 -20.87
CA GLY A 99 -4.01 -29.58 -21.54
C GLY A 99 -4.35 -28.38 -22.44
N GLY A 100 -5.64 -27.99 -22.44
CA GLY A 100 -6.22 -26.99 -23.34
C GLY A 100 -7.00 -27.60 -24.50
N TYR A 101 -7.38 -26.78 -25.48
CA TYR A 101 -8.10 -27.20 -26.68
C TYR A 101 -7.37 -26.76 -27.96
N ASN A 102 -7.07 -27.69 -28.87
CA ASN A 102 -6.31 -27.39 -30.10
C ASN A 102 -7.17 -27.00 -31.30
N GLY A 103 -8.49 -26.94 -31.14
CA GLY A 103 -9.44 -26.72 -32.23
C GLY A 103 -10.12 -27.97 -32.77
N SER A 104 -9.68 -29.15 -32.35
CA SER A 104 -10.29 -30.43 -32.68
C SER A 104 -10.46 -31.35 -31.48
N GLN A 105 -9.56 -31.29 -30.52
CA GLN A 105 -9.51 -32.17 -29.36
C GLN A 105 -9.13 -31.38 -28.10
N TRP A 106 -9.75 -31.77 -26.98
CA TRP A 106 -9.24 -31.41 -25.66
C TRP A 106 -8.00 -32.24 -25.37
N LEU A 107 -7.01 -31.61 -24.73
CA LEU A 107 -5.69 -32.17 -24.51
C LEU A 107 -5.49 -32.50 -23.03
N ASN A 108 -4.67 -33.52 -22.75
CA ASN A 108 -4.13 -33.86 -21.43
C ASN A 108 -2.61 -34.00 -21.44
N ASP A 109 -1.95 -33.52 -22.50
CA ASP A 109 -0.50 -33.57 -22.56
C ASP A 109 0.13 -32.55 -21.61
N PHE A 110 1.32 -32.88 -21.12
CA PHE A 110 2.04 -32.09 -20.14
C PHE A 110 3.41 -31.70 -20.69
N HIS A 111 3.74 -30.43 -20.63
CA HIS A 111 4.96 -29.86 -21.22
C HIS A 111 5.69 -29.00 -20.21
N GLY A 112 7.02 -29.01 -20.29
CA GLY A 112 7.89 -28.16 -19.50
C GLY A 112 8.75 -27.28 -20.42
N PHE A 113 8.83 -25.99 -20.13
CA PHE A 113 9.74 -25.05 -20.79
C PHE A 113 10.78 -24.57 -19.79
N HIS A 114 12.05 -24.89 -20.05
CA HIS A 114 13.15 -24.38 -19.23
C HIS A 114 13.52 -22.96 -19.71
N ILE A 115 13.39 -21.96 -18.83
CA ILE A 115 13.45 -20.53 -19.20
C ILE A 115 14.83 -20.14 -19.70
N GLU A 116 15.90 -20.58 -19.03
CA GLU A 116 17.27 -20.17 -19.37
C GLU A 116 17.73 -20.74 -20.71
N THR A 117 17.44 -22.03 -20.95
CA THR A 117 17.85 -22.72 -22.19
C THR A 117 16.85 -22.52 -23.33
N ARG A 118 15.69 -21.92 -23.04
CA ARG A 118 14.57 -21.71 -23.98
C ARG A 118 14.13 -23.01 -24.67
N THR A 119 14.03 -24.09 -23.91
CA THR A 119 13.77 -25.43 -24.46
C THR A 119 12.47 -26.00 -23.91
N TRP A 120 11.55 -26.35 -24.81
CA TRP A 120 10.41 -27.19 -24.51
C TRP A 120 10.82 -28.65 -24.41
N ARG A 121 10.12 -29.37 -23.55
CA ARG A 121 10.13 -30.83 -23.49
C ARG A 121 8.73 -31.32 -23.14
N LYS A 122 8.37 -32.46 -23.70
CA LYS A 122 7.21 -33.21 -23.22
C LYS A 122 7.56 -33.85 -21.87
N VAL A 123 6.71 -33.66 -20.89
CA VAL A 123 6.81 -34.30 -19.57
C VAL A 123 5.93 -35.55 -19.64
N GLU A 124 6.52 -36.71 -19.34
CA GLU A 124 5.84 -38.00 -19.30
C GLU A 124 5.75 -38.44 -17.83
N PRO A 125 4.73 -37.98 -17.09
CA PRO A 125 4.60 -38.25 -15.67
C PRO A 125 4.06 -39.66 -15.41
N ALA A 126 4.43 -40.22 -14.26
CA ALA A 126 3.83 -41.46 -13.77
C ALA A 126 2.52 -41.18 -13.00
N GLY A 127 1.80 -42.24 -12.61
CA GLY A 127 0.63 -42.15 -11.73
C GLY A 127 -0.69 -42.00 -12.49
N ALA A 128 -1.58 -41.18 -11.97
CA ALA A 128 -2.94 -40.97 -12.47
C ALA A 128 -3.09 -39.55 -13.05
N PRO A 129 -2.61 -39.29 -14.29
CA PRO A 129 -2.74 -37.97 -14.89
C PRO A 129 -4.23 -37.61 -15.09
N PRO A 130 -4.60 -36.33 -14.94
CA PRO A 130 -5.96 -35.89 -15.18
C PRO A 130 -6.40 -36.15 -16.62
N VAL A 131 -7.70 -36.36 -16.84
CA VAL A 131 -8.27 -36.42 -18.19
C VAL A 131 -8.09 -35.11 -18.96
N SER A 132 -8.26 -35.17 -20.28
CA SER A 132 -8.19 -34.00 -21.16
C SER A 132 -9.11 -32.91 -20.68
N ARG A 133 -8.65 -31.66 -20.62
CA ARG A 133 -9.47 -30.57 -20.10
C ARG A 133 -8.94 -29.20 -20.47
N PHE A 134 -9.85 -28.22 -20.44
CA PHE A 134 -9.53 -26.79 -20.55
C PHE A 134 -10.30 -25.99 -19.49
N GLY A 135 -9.89 -24.73 -19.26
CA GLY A 135 -10.64 -23.81 -18.40
C GLY A 135 -10.72 -24.24 -16.93
N TYR A 136 -9.67 -24.85 -16.41
CA TYR A 136 -9.56 -25.32 -15.03
C TYR A 136 -8.72 -24.35 -14.17
N VAL A 137 -8.76 -24.54 -12.85
CA VAL A 137 -7.88 -23.85 -11.90
C VAL A 137 -6.51 -24.50 -11.92
N ALA A 138 -5.42 -23.73 -12.01
CA ALA A 138 -4.07 -24.24 -12.07
C ALA A 138 -3.12 -23.42 -11.18
N VAL A 139 -2.65 -23.99 -10.06
CA VAL A 139 -1.79 -23.25 -9.11
C VAL A 139 -0.59 -24.07 -8.69
N VAL A 140 0.49 -23.39 -8.29
CA VAL A 140 1.60 -24.03 -7.60
C VAL A 140 1.48 -23.77 -6.11
N HIS A 141 1.60 -24.84 -5.32
CA HIS A 141 1.73 -24.76 -3.87
C HIS A 141 2.77 -25.77 -3.40
N SER A 142 3.77 -25.27 -2.67
CA SER A 142 4.94 -26.06 -2.26
C SER A 142 5.63 -26.74 -3.46
N HIS A 143 5.58 -28.07 -3.54
CA HIS A 143 6.22 -28.88 -4.59
C HIS A 143 5.20 -29.43 -5.60
N TYR A 144 4.00 -28.88 -5.61
CA TYR A 144 2.88 -29.43 -6.37
C TYR A 144 2.31 -28.44 -7.38
N PHE A 145 2.04 -28.91 -8.59
CA PHE A 145 1.03 -28.31 -9.47
C PHE A 145 -0.32 -28.86 -9.01
N CYS A 146 -1.23 -28.00 -8.57
CA CYS A 146 -2.60 -28.37 -8.25
C CYS A 146 -3.55 -27.94 -9.37
N LEU A 147 -4.46 -28.83 -9.74
CA LEU A 147 -5.47 -28.65 -10.77
C LEU A 147 -6.85 -28.88 -10.17
N PHE A 148 -7.84 -28.02 -10.48
CA PHE A 148 -9.24 -28.25 -10.09
C PHE A 148 -10.24 -27.93 -11.20
N GLY A 149 -11.16 -28.87 -11.44
CA GLY A 149 -12.30 -28.72 -12.34
C GLY A 149 -11.93 -28.66 -13.83
N GLY A 150 -12.70 -27.88 -14.60
CA GLY A 150 -12.57 -27.74 -16.05
C GLY A 150 -13.65 -28.47 -16.83
N TYR A 151 -13.44 -28.61 -18.14
CA TYR A 151 -14.33 -29.32 -19.04
C TYR A 151 -13.52 -30.21 -19.99
N ASP A 152 -13.93 -31.47 -20.13
CA ASP A 152 -13.17 -32.50 -20.86
C ASP A 152 -13.61 -32.74 -22.31
N GLY A 153 -14.63 -32.00 -22.77
CA GLY A 153 -15.27 -32.21 -24.06
C GLY A 153 -16.59 -32.98 -23.98
N THR A 154 -16.91 -33.55 -22.82
CA THR A 154 -18.14 -34.28 -22.55
C THR A 154 -18.86 -33.70 -21.33
N THR A 155 -18.15 -33.51 -20.22
CA THR A 155 -18.70 -33.03 -18.94
C THR A 155 -17.81 -31.98 -18.30
N TRP A 156 -18.44 -31.15 -17.48
CA TRP A 156 -17.76 -30.29 -16.52
C TRP A 156 -17.32 -31.10 -15.31
N LEU A 157 -16.23 -30.65 -14.70
CA LEU A 157 -15.54 -31.37 -13.64
C LEU A 157 -15.44 -30.51 -12.38
N ASN A 158 -15.31 -31.18 -11.24
CA ASN A 158 -14.95 -30.59 -9.94
C ASN A 158 -13.98 -31.51 -9.17
N ASP A 159 -13.24 -32.35 -9.90
CA ASP A 159 -12.16 -33.16 -9.34
C ASP A 159 -10.90 -32.31 -9.09
N MET A 160 -10.10 -32.71 -8.11
CA MET A 160 -8.79 -32.11 -7.84
C MET A 160 -7.68 -33.12 -8.09
N HIS A 161 -6.62 -32.67 -8.76
CA HIS A 161 -5.42 -33.45 -9.00
C HIS A 161 -4.20 -32.65 -8.60
N ARG A 162 -3.11 -33.33 -8.27
CA ARG A 162 -1.82 -32.68 -8.11
C ARG A 162 -0.67 -33.48 -8.71
N PHE A 163 0.29 -32.76 -9.26
CA PHE A 163 1.55 -33.31 -9.75
C PHE A 163 2.69 -32.88 -8.85
N ASN A 164 3.42 -33.84 -8.30
CA ASN A 164 4.62 -33.56 -7.53
C ASN A 164 5.81 -33.33 -8.49
N PHE A 165 6.38 -32.13 -8.47
CA PHE A 165 7.51 -31.77 -9.34
C PHE A 165 8.78 -32.56 -9.04
N ASP A 166 9.00 -32.96 -7.79
CA ASP A 166 10.22 -33.65 -7.35
C ASP A 166 10.15 -35.15 -7.70
N THR A 167 8.98 -35.79 -7.58
CA THR A 167 8.80 -37.22 -7.88
C THR A 167 8.25 -37.51 -9.28
N SER A 168 7.79 -36.48 -9.99
CA SER A 168 7.14 -36.59 -11.30
C SER A 168 5.92 -37.52 -11.32
N LEU A 169 5.11 -37.47 -10.26
CA LEU A 169 3.91 -38.30 -10.07
C LEU A 169 2.64 -37.45 -10.05
N TRP A 170 1.64 -37.83 -10.84
CA TRP A 170 0.27 -37.34 -10.70
C TRP A 170 -0.54 -38.20 -9.73
N GLU A 171 -1.34 -37.54 -8.90
CA GLU A 171 -2.30 -38.18 -8.02
C GLU A 171 -3.62 -37.38 -7.96
N GLU A 172 -4.73 -38.11 -7.84
CA GLU A 172 -6.03 -37.53 -7.54
C GLU A 172 -6.10 -37.17 -6.05
N VAL A 173 -6.58 -35.97 -5.75
CA VAL A 173 -6.68 -35.43 -4.40
C VAL A 173 -8.13 -35.48 -3.96
N HIS A 174 -8.37 -36.18 -2.85
CA HIS A 174 -9.66 -36.17 -2.20
C HIS A 174 -9.78 -34.89 -1.38
N THR A 175 -10.75 -34.04 -1.74
CA THR A 175 -11.02 -32.78 -1.03
C THR A 175 -12.24 -32.91 -0.12
N SER A 176 -12.34 -32.05 0.88
CA SER A 176 -13.46 -32.00 1.84
C SER A 176 -14.10 -30.62 1.95
N GLY A 177 -15.22 -30.51 2.66
CA GLY A 177 -15.90 -29.25 2.92
C GLY A 177 -16.96 -28.89 1.87
N GLN A 178 -17.15 -27.59 1.62
CA GLN A 178 -18.13 -27.06 0.67
C GLN A 178 -17.53 -26.98 -0.74
N ILE A 179 -17.43 -28.13 -1.40
CA ILE A 179 -16.78 -28.26 -2.71
C ILE A 179 -17.61 -27.53 -3.78
N PRO A 180 -17.00 -26.68 -4.63
CA PRO A 180 -17.68 -26.08 -5.76
C PRO A 180 -18.31 -27.13 -6.69
N SER A 181 -19.46 -26.80 -7.27
CA SER A 181 -20.08 -27.65 -8.31
C SER A 181 -19.20 -27.79 -9.55
N ILE A 182 -19.47 -28.78 -10.39
CA ILE A 182 -18.83 -28.97 -11.69
C ILE A 182 -18.82 -27.66 -12.50
N ARG A 183 -17.65 -27.23 -12.98
CA ARG A 183 -17.54 -25.95 -13.70
C ARG A 183 -16.27 -25.83 -14.53
N SER A 184 -16.34 -24.97 -15.54
CA SER A 184 -15.19 -24.51 -16.30
C SER A 184 -15.15 -22.99 -16.40
N CYS A 185 -13.96 -22.50 -16.69
CA CYS A 185 -13.59 -21.11 -16.84
C CYS A 185 -14.06 -20.20 -15.69
N PRO A 186 -13.94 -20.61 -14.41
CA PRO A 186 -13.99 -19.64 -13.32
C PRO A 186 -12.77 -18.72 -13.40
N SER A 187 -12.83 -17.55 -12.77
CA SER A 187 -11.58 -16.87 -12.42
C SER A 187 -11.05 -17.45 -11.11
N TRP A 188 -9.72 -17.45 -10.98
CA TRP A 188 -9.08 -17.95 -9.79
C TRP A 188 -7.75 -17.25 -9.55
N CYS A 189 -7.38 -17.16 -8.27
CA CYS A 189 -6.12 -16.57 -7.83
C CYS A 189 -5.65 -17.25 -6.54
N LYS A 190 -4.35 -17.27 -6.31
CA LYS A 190 -3.75 -17.79 -5.08
C LYS A 190 -3.30 -16.64 -4.20
N ASP A 191 -3.57 -16.73 -2.91
CA ASP A 191 -3.01 -15.85 -1.87
C ASP A 191 -2.61 -16.69 -0.65
N GLY A 192 -1.34 -16.60 -0.24
CA GLY A 192 -0.76 -17.52 0.75
C GLY A 192 -1.02 -18.98 0.38
N ASP A 193 -1.58 -19.76 1.31
CA ASP A 193 -1.90 -21.18 1.13
C ASP A 193 -3.32 -21.43 0.62
N ASN A 194 -4.01 -20.38 0.20
CA ASN A 194 -5.38 -20.44 -0.26
C ASN A 194 -5.48 -20.21 -1.76
N VAL A 195 -6.33 -20.98 -2.44
CA VAL A 195 -6.81 -20.64 -3.78
C VAL A 195 -8.26 -20.20 -3.72
N TYR A 196 -8.55 -19.08 -4.36
CA TYR A 196 -9.87 -18.47 -4.42
C TYR A 196 -10.44 -18.69 -5.81
N VAL A 197 -11.71 -19.07 -5.89
CA VAL A 197 -12.40 -19.43 -7.14
C VAL A 197 -13.74 -18.70 -7.19
N PHE A 198 -13.95 -17.92 -8.24
CA PHE A 198 -15.18 -17.15 -8.45
C PHE A 198 -15.85 -17.50 -9.78
N GLY A 199 -17.16 -17.73 -9.71
CA GLY A 199 -18.03 -17.96 -10.87
C GLY A 199 -17.70 -19.22 -11.67
N GLY A 200 -17.83 -19.14 -13.00
CA GLY A 200 -17.68 -20.26 -13.92
C GLY A 200 -19.01 -20.69 -14.57
N TYR A 201 -18.96 -21.77 -15.33
CA TYR A 201 -20.09 -22.31 -16.09
C TYR A 201 -20.15 -23.84 -15.97
N ASP A 202 -21.31 -24.42 -15.67
CA ASP A 202 -21.55 -25.88 -15.54
C ASP A 202 -22.19 -26.52 -16.78
N GLY A 203 -22.35 -25.76 -17.88
CA GLY A 203 -23.09 -26.23 -19.05
C GLY A 203 -24.56 -25.82 -19.08
N VAL A 204 -25.09 -25.30 -17.99
CA VAL A 204 -26.47 -24.83 -17.87
C VAL A 204 -26.50 -23.36 -17.46
N GLN A 205 -25.84 -23.03 -16.36
CA GLN A 205 -25.87 -21.72 -15.73
C GLN A 205 -24.47 -21.18 -15.48
N ARG A 206 -24.34 -19.86 -15.57
CA ARG A 206 -23.16 -19.14 -15.09
C ARG A 206 -23.35 -18.90 -13.61
N MET A 207 -22.25 -18.87 -12.86
CA MET A 207 -22.28 -18.71 -11.41
C MET A 207 -21.63 -17.41 -10.97
N ASN A 208 -21.96 -16.97 -9.77
CA ASN A 208 -21.29 -15.89 -9.01
C ASN A 208 -21.02 -16.33 -7.57
N ASP A 209 -20.96 -17.63 -7.30
CA ASP A 209 -20.51 -18.14 -6.02
C ASP A 209 -19.00 -17.99 -5.88
N PHE A 210 -18.55 -17.82 -4.64
CA PHE A 210 -17.16 -17.56 -4.32
C PHE A 210 -16.67 -18.59 -3.30
N TYR A 211 -15.53 -19.21 -3.55
CA TYR A 211 -14.95 -20.23 -2.69
C TYR A 211 -13.49 -19.99 -2.42
N ARG A 212 -13.03 -20.58 -1.31
CA ARG A 212 -11.64 -20.72 -0.93
C ARG A 212 -11.33 -22.18 -0.69
N CYS A 213 -10.22 -22.67 -1.24
CA CYS A 213 -9.62 -23.94 -0.85
C CYS A 213 -8.32 -23.67 -0.11
N ASP A 214 -8.22 -24.21 1.08
CA ASP A 214 -6.96 -24.31 1.82
C ASP A 214 -6.15 -25.47 1.22
N LEU A 215 -4.98 -25.17 0.66
CA LEU A 215 -4.15 -26.12 -0.08
C LEU A 215 -3.29 -27.01 0.83
N GLU A 216 -3.18 -26.70 2.13
CA GLU A 216 -2.52 -27.58 3.10
C GLU A 216 -3.47 -28.70 3.53
N THR A 217 -4.72 -28.34 3.83
CA THR A 217 -5.76 -29.25 4.34
C THR A 217 -6.67 -29.80 3.25
N MET A 218 -6.56 -29.31 2.01
CA MET A 218 -7.41 -29.67 0.86
C MET A 218 -8.90 -29.51 1.16
N THR A 219 -9.25 -28.48 1.93
CA THR A 219 -10.62 -28.22 2.39
C THR A 219 -11.20 -26.96 1.75
N TRP A 220 -12.38 -27.10 1.18
CA TRP A 220 -13.15 -26.02 0.57
C TRP A 220 -14.12 -25.38 1.56
N ALA A 221 -14.22 -24.06 1.49
CA ALA A 221 -15.24 -23.27 2.16
C ALA A 221 -15.86 -22.26 1.17
N GLN A 222 -17.18 -22.10 1.23
CA GLN A 222 -17.85 -21.06 0.48
C GLN A 222 -17.68 -19.72 1.21
N ILE A 223 -17.25 -18.69 0.49
CA ILE A 223 -17.17 -17.33 1.01
C ILE A 223 -18.51 -16.63 0.74
N PRO A 224 -19.16 -16.04 1.76
CA PRO A 224 -20.37 -15.26 1.56
C PRO A 224 -20.15 -14.08 0.61
N GLY A 225 -21.07 -13.88 -0.33
CA GLY A 225 -21.08 -12.69 -1.18
C GLY A 225 -21.68 -11.50 -0.43
N ILE A 226 -20.84 -10.60 0.09
CA ILE A 226 -21.26 -9.37 0.78
C ILE A 226 -20.86 -8.16 -0.07
N GLY A 227 -21.71 -7.14 -0.16
CA GLY A 227 -21.45 -5.92 -0.93
C GLY A 227 -21.88 -6.02 -2.40
N ASP A 228 -21.10 -5.42 -3.28
CA ASP A 228 -21.39 -5.34 -4.73
C ASP A 228 -20.94 -6.62 -5.45
N VAL A 229 -21.63 -7.73 -5.15
CA VAL A 229 -21.26 -9.04 -5.70
C VAL A 229 -21.38 -9.03 -7.23
N PRO A 230 -20.32 -9.40 -7.98
CA PRO A 230 -20.39 -9.42 -9.44
C PRO A 230 -21.48 -10.37 -9.94
N THR A 231 -22.13 -10.01 -11.05
CA THR A 231 -23.16 -10.84 -11.69
C THR A 231 -22.62 -12.19 -12.18
N PRO A 232 -23.46 -13.24 -12.34
CA PRO A 232 -23.01 -14.55 -12.78
C PRO A 232 -22.26 -14.53 -14.12
N ARG A 233 -21.05 -15.09 -14.13
CA ARG A 233 -20.11 -14.96 -15.27
C ARG A 233 -19.07 -16.07 -15.33
N TYR A 234 -18.49 -16.24 -16.51
CA TYR A 234 -17.35 -17.12 -16.79
C TYR A 234 -16.42 -16.44 -17.81
N PHE A 235 -15.20 -16.98 -17.99
CA PHE A 235 -14.15 -16.37 -18.81
C PHE A 235 -13.78 -14.92 -18.41
N HIS A 236 -14.06 -14.52 -17.17
CA HIS A 236 -13.52 -13.30 -16.58
C HIS A 236 -12.13 -13.62 -16.04
N SER A 237 -11.31 -12.59 -15.89
CA SER A 237 -9.98 -12.77 -15.31
C SER A 237 -9.90 -12.07 -13.97
N CYS A 238 -9.05 -12.59 -13.10
CA CYS A 238 -8.78 -11.97 -11.83
C CYS A 238 -7.28 -11.94 -11.52
N ALA A 239 -6.91 -11.15 -10.53
CA ALA A 239 -5.59 -11.18 -9.94
C ALA A 239 -5.65 -10.78 -8.46
N VAL A 240 -4.65 -11.22 -7.68
CA VAL A 240 -4.48 -10.81 -6.29
C VAL A 240 -3.43 -9.73 -6.20
N HIS A 241 -3.70 -8.71 -5.38
CA HIS A 241 -2.73 -7.70 -4.98
C HIS A 241 -3.07 -7.16 -3.60
N ASN A 242 -2.09 -7.09 -2.70
CA ASN A 242 -2.19 -6.49 -1.36
C ASN A 242 -3.47 -6.90 -0.57
N GLY A 243 -3.75 -8.20 -0.46
CA GLY A 243 -4.89 -8.69 0.34
C GLY A 243 -6.26 -8.51 -0.30
N SER A 244 -6.31 -8.18 -1.60
CA SER A 244 -7.55 -8.08 -2.38
C SER A 244 -7.47 -8.91 -3.66
N MET A 245 -8.60 -9.49 -4.05
CA MET A 245 -8.83 -10.06 -5.38
C MET A 245 -9.52 -9.04 -6.27
N TYR A 246 -8.99 -8.82 -7.47
CA TYR A 246 -9.56 -7.91 -8.46
C TYR A 246 -10.11 -8.71 -9.62
N VAL A 247 -11.35 -8.46 -10.03
CA VAL A 247 -12.05 -9.18 -11.10
C VAL A 247 -12.43 -8.23 -12.22
N PHE A 248 -12.06 -8.56 -13.46
CA PHE A 248 -12.40 -7.75 -14.64
C PHE A 248 -13.11 -8.58 -15.72
N GLY A 249 -14.21 -8.02 -16.20
CA GLY A 249 -14.91 -8.47 -17.41
C GLY A 249 -15.56 -9.84 -17.31
N GLY A 250 -15.50 -10.61 -18.40
CA GLY A 250 -16.15 -11.91 -18.57
C GLY A 250 -17.37 -11.89 -19.49
N TYR A 251 -18.14 -12.98 -19.44
CA TYR A 251 -19.39 -13.13 -20.19
C TYR A 251 -20.51 -13.61 -19.27
N ASN A 252 -21.63 -12.89 -19.22
CA ASN A 252 -22.80 -13.25 -18.41
C ASN A 252 -23.83 -14.12 -19.17
N GLY A 253 -23.62 -14.33 -20.48
CA GLY A 253 -24.57 -15.01 -21.36
C GLY A 253 -25.27 -14.14 -22.38
N SER A 254 -25.22 -12.82 -22.18
CA SER A 254 -25.72 -11.82 -23.13
C SER A 254 -24.57 -10.92 -23.59
N ASP A 255 -23.80 -10.37 -22.66
CA ASP A 255 -22.85 -9.29 -22.89
C ASP A 255 -21.45 -9.63 -22.40
N ARG A 256 -20.45 -9.16 -23.16
CA ARG A 256 -19.07 -9.11 -22.67
C ARG A 256 -18.93 -7.92 -21.74
N LEU A 257 -18.52 -8.19 -20.50
CA LEU A 257 -18.54 -7.24 -19.40
C LEU A 257 -17.26 -6.40 -19.37
N CYS A 258 -17.37 -5.15 -18.93
CA CYS A 258 -16.27 -4.21 -18.69
C CYS A 258 -16.25 -3.67 -17.25
N ASP A 259 -17.06 -4.26 -16.38
CA ASP A 259 -17.11 -3.95 -14.97
C ASP A 259 -15.83 -4.46 -14.26
N PHE A 260 -15.49 -3.80 -13.16
CA PHE A 260 -14.25 -4.07 -12.43
C PHE A 260 -14.55 -4.09 -10.94
N PHE A 261 -14.19 -5.16 -10.25
CA PHE A 261 -14.52 -5.36 -8.84
C PHE A 261 -13.27 -5.63 -8.01
N GLU A 262 -13.34 -5.24 -6.75
CA GLU A 262 -12.39 -5.60 -5.69
C GLU A 262 -13.12 -6.42 -4.63
N HIS A 263 -12.58 -7.58 -4.27
CA HIS A 263 -12.94 -8.31 -3.06
C HIS A 263 -11.79 -8.18 -2.06
N ASN A 264 -12.03 -7.50 -0.95
CA ASN A 264 -11.05 -7.37 0.11
C ASN A 264 -11.13 -8.58 1.05
N PHE A 265 -10.01 -9.30 1.24
CA PHE A 265 -10.00 -10.54 2.04
C PHE A 265 -10.16 -10.29 3.54
N ASP A 266 -9.76 -9.11 4.05
CA ASP A 266 -9.88 -8.78 5.48
C ASP A 266 -11.34 -8.45 5.87
N THR A 267 -12.03 -7.67 5.04
CA THR A 267 -13.43 -7.31 5.27
C THR A 267 -14.41 -8.35 4.74
N GLY A 268 -14.00 -9.16 3.77
CA GLY A 268 -14.85 -10.15 3.10
C GLY A 268 -15.91 -9.51 2.19
N THR A 269 -15.69 -8.28 1.72
CA THR A 269 -16.67 -7.50 0.94
C THR A 269 -16.23 -7.28 -0.50
N TRP A 270 -17.16 -7.44 -1.43
CA TRP A 270 -17.05 -6.99 -2.81
C TRP A 270 -17.40 -5.50 -2.92
N THR A 271 -16.67 -4.79 -3.76
CA THR A 271 -16.91 -3.40 -4.12
C THR A 271 -16.72 -3.24 -5.61
N GLU A 272 -17.71 -2.65 -6.28
CA GLU A 272 -17.55 -2.26 -7.69
C GLU A 272 -16.63 -1.04 -7.73
N LEU A 273 -15.56 -1.17 -8.51
CA LEU A 273 -14.64 -0.08 -8.76
C LEU A 273 -15.16 0.75 -9.94
N GLU A 274 -15.10 2.07 -9.81
CA GLU A 274 -15.37 3.00 -10.90
C GLU A 274 -14.04 3.52 -11.48
N PRO A 275 -13.39 2.77 -12.38
CA PRO A 275 -12.13 3.20 -12.95
C PRO A 275 -12.30 4.38 -13.90
N HIS A 276 -11.23 5.17 -14.06
CA HIS A 276 -11.13 6.25 -15.05
C HIS A 276 -9.90 6.06 -15.94
N GLY A 277 -9.79 6.87 -17.00
CA GLY A 277 -8.66 6.83 -17.95
C GLY A 277 -9.01 6.11 -19.25
N ASP A 278 -8.04 5.39 -19.81
CA ASP A 278 -8.22 4.63 -21.06
C ASP A 278 -8.94 3.31 -20.73
N LEU A 279 -10.28 3.36 -20.65
CA LEU A 279 -11.06 2.20 -20.21
C LEU A 279 -10.99 1.05 -21.23
N PRO A 280 -10.63 -0.18 -20.80
CA PRO A 280 -10.74 -1.35 -21.66
C PRO A 280 -12.21 -1.66 -21.94
N THR A 281 -12.51 -2.00 -23.20
CA THR A 281 -13.84 -2.44 -23.62
C THR A 281 -14.24 -3.78 -22.98
N GLY A 282 -15.54 -4.09 -23.00
CA GLY A 282 -16.04 -5.33 -22.43
C GLY A 282 -15.48 -6.55 -23.15
N ARG A 283 -14.97 -7.53 -22.38
CA ARG A 283 -14.20 -8.65 -22.94
C ARG A 283 -14.21 -9.89 -22.07
N SER A 284 -14.04 -11.05 -22.70
CA SER A 284 -13.79 -12.34 -22.02
C SER A 284 -12.45 -12.93 -22.43
N SER A 285 -11.99 -13.92 -21.67
CA SER A 285 -10.86 -14.79 -22.01
C SER A 285 -9.58 -13.98 -22.25
N LEU A 286 -9.39 -12.93 -21.45
CA LEU A 286 -8.22 -12.06 -21.48
C LEU A 286 -7.09 -12.62 -20.61
N VAL A 287 -5.86 -12.23 -20.93
CA VAL A 287 -4.73 -12.37 -20.01
C VAL A 287 -4.85 -11.29 -18.94
N ALA A 288 -4.66 -11.65 -17.67
CA ALA A 288 -4.58 -10.71 -16.56
C ALA A 288 -3.44 -11.14 -15.62
N GLN A 289 -2.50 -10.25 -15.34
CA GLN A 289 -1.32 -10.55 -14.53
C GLN A 289 -0.89 -9.32 -13.71
N VAL A 290 -0.45 -9.55 -12.48
CA VAL A 290 0.08 -8.48 -11.61
C VAL A 290 1.60 -8.48 -11.67
N HIS A 291 2.18 -7.30 -11.82
CA HIS A 291 3.61 -7.09 -11.68
C HIS A 291 3.88 -5.76 -10.94
N GLY A 292 4.64 -5.86 -9.85
CA GLY A 292 4.85 -4.73 -8.94
C GLY A 292 3.54 -4.24 -8.35
N ASN A 293 3.11 -3.04 -8.74
CA ASN A 293 1.91 -2.39 -8.23
C ASN A 293 0.89 -2.07 -9.35
N SER A 294 0.95 -2.87 -10.41
CA SER A 294 0.06 -2.73 -11.55
C SER A 294 -0.54 -4.07 -11.95
N LEU A 295 -1.83 -4.04 -12.29
CA LEU A 295 -2.52 -5.08 -13.02
C LEU A 295 -2.37 -4.81 -14.52
N PHE A 296 -1.90 -5.81 -15.26
CA PHE A 296 -1.79 -5.78 -16.70
C PHE A 296 -2.84 -6.69 -17.32
N ILE A 297 -3.55 -6.20 -18.34
CA ILE A 297 -4.47 -7.03 -19.12
C ILE A 297 -4.16 -6.98 -20.60
N PHE A 298 -4.22 -8.13 -21.27
CA PHE A 298 -3.93 -8.25 -22.70
C PHE A 298 -5.01 -9.04 -23.44
N GLY A 299 -5.43 -8.49 -24.59
CA GLY A 299 -6.30 -9.17 -25.55
C GLY A 299 -7.68 -9.54 -25.00
N GLY A 300 -8.15 -10.74 -25.37
CA GLY A 300 -9.49 -11.23 -25.10
C GLY A 300 -10.45 -11.09 -26.30
N TYR A 301 -11.72 -11.39 -26.09
CA TYR A 301 -12.78 -11.31 -27.10
C TYR A 301 -13.90 -10.39 -26.65
N ASN A 302 -14.25 -9.38 -27.45
CA ASN A 302 -15.26 -8.37 -27.09
C ASN A 302 -16.67 -8.67 -27.59
N GLY A 303 -16.90 -9.83 -28.21
CA GLY A 303 -18.18 -10.18 -28.84
C GLY A 303 -18.23 -9.94 -30.35
N GLN A 304 -17.24 -9.23 -30.92
CA GLN A 304 -17.12 -8.97 -32.35
C GLN A 304 -15.77 -9.43 -32.91
N VAL A 305 -14.68 -9.07 -32.24
CA VAL A 305 -13.30 -9.37 -32.67
C VAL A 305 -12.46 -9.83 -31.48
N VAL A 306 -11.43 -10.60 -31.80
CA VAL A 306 -10.36 -10.89 -30.85
C VAL A 306 -9.44 -9.67 -30.78
N LEU A 307 -8.99 -9.32 -29.58
CA LEU A 307 -8.23 -8.12 -29.28
C LEU A 307 -6.73 -8.42 -29.08
N ASN A 308 -5.89 -7.41 -29.31
CA ASN A 308 -4.45 -7.40 -28.98
C ASN A 308 -4.03 -6.11 -28.24
N ASP A 309 -4.99 -5.39 -27.68
CA ASP A 309 -4.73 -4.23 -26.85
C ASP A 309 -4.13 -4.64 -25.50
N PHE A 310 -3.32 -3.75 -24.94
CA PHE A 310 -2.58 -3.99 -23.70
C PHE A 310 -2.82 -2.82 -22.75
N TYR A 311 -3.29 -3.09 -21.53
CA TYR A 311 -3.61 -2.07 -20.54
C TYR A 311 -2.91 -2.31 -19.21
N GLU A 312 -2.66 -1.22 -18.49
CA GLU A 312 -2.11 -1.17 -17.14
C GLU A 312 -3.11 -0.44 -16.23
N TRP A 313 -3.48 -1.06 -15.12
CA TRP A 313 -4.17 -0.44 -13.99
C TRP A 313 -3.23 -0.35 -12.80
N ARG A 314 -3.07 0.84 -12.22
CA ARG A 314 -2.25 1.03 -11.01
C ARG A 314 -3.11 0.98 -9.76
N PHE A 315 -2.82 0.04 -8.85
CA PHE A 315 -3.65 -0.21 -7.66
C PHE A 315 -3.66 0.97 -6.67
N GLN A 316 -2.49 1.43 -6.25
CA GLN A 316 -2.37 2.60 -5.36
C GLN A 316 -1.13 3.41 -5.75
N PRO A 317 -1.07 4.74 -5.56
CA PRO A 317 0.23 5.39 -5.47
C PRO A 317 1.02 4.75 -4.30
N LEU A 318 2.32 4.49 -4.48
CA LEU A 318 3.18 3.94 -3.42
C LEU A 318 2.95 4.72 -2.11
N LEU A 319 2.47 4.04 -1.07
CA LEU A 319 2.33 4.61 0.27
C LEU A 319 3.74 4.85 0.81
N VAL A 320 4.19 6.09 0.76
CA VAL A 320 5.40 6.51 1.48
C VAL A 320 5.03 6.52 2.97
N PRO A 321 5.68 5.72 3.83
CA PRO A 321 5.44 5.77 5.28
C PRO A 321 5.61 7.20 5.80
N PRO A 322 4.87 7.60 6.86
CA PRO A 322 5.04 8.93 7.44
C PRO A 322 6.50 9.13 7.90
N PRO A 323 7.04 10.37 7.81
CA PRO A 323 8.40 10.65 8.24
C PRO A 323 8.56 10.39 9.75
N THR A 324 9.61 9.65 10.14
CA THR A 324 9.90 9.30 11.55
C THR A 324 10.90 10.24 12.22
N LEU A 325 11.47 11.19 11.47
CA LEU A 325 12.53 12.06 11.95
C LEU A 325 12.13 12.81 13.23
N HIS A 326 10.86 13.21 13.34
CA HIS A 326 10.36 13.91 14.53
C HIS A 326 10.41 13.03 15.77
N GLU A 327 9.88 11.81 15.71
CA GLU A 327 9.92 10.83 16.78
C GLU A 327 11.35 10.38 17.11
N ASP A 328 12.19 10.22 16.09
CA ASP A 328 13.59 9.82 16.26
C ASP A 328 14.40 10.89 16.99
N MET A 329 14.16 12.17 16.69
CA MET A 329 14.79 13.29 17.40
C MET A 329 14.28 13.43 18.84
N ARG A 330 12.99 13.14 19.10
CA ARG A 330 12.43 13.16 20.46
C ARG A 330 13.13 12.15 21.39
N LYS A 331 13.64 11.02 20.87
CA LYS A 331 14.40 10.01 21.65
C LYS A 331 15.73 10.53 22.22
N LEU A 332 16.22 11.68 21.74
CA LEU A 332 17.44 12.33 22.26
C LEU A 332 17.19 13.16 23.51
N VAL A 333 15.93 13.50 23.82
CA VAL A 333 15.59 14.33 24.98
C VAL A 333 15.96 13.60 26.27
N ASN A 334 16.84 14.21 27.06
CA ASN A 334 17.33 13.68 28.33
C ASN A 334 17.94 12.26 28.24
N ASN A 335 18.53 11.91 27.09
CA ASN A 335 19.13 10.60 26.87
C ASN A 335 20.60 10.59 27.31
N ARG A 336 20.93 9.84 28.37
CA ARG A 336 22.29 9.78 28.92
C ARG A 336 23.32 9.18 27.97
N GLU A 337 22.95 8.21 27.14
CA GLU A 337 23.87 7.50 26.24
C GLU A 337 24.29 8.36 25.05
N LEU A 338 23.37 9.17 24.53
CA LEU A 338 23.55 9.94 23.30
C LEU A 338 23.89 11.42 23.55
N SER A 339 24.26 11.77 24.78
CA SER A 339 24.53 13.14 25.22
C SER A 339 25.99 13.36 25.60
N ASP A 340 26.49 14.57 25.35
CA ASP A 340 27.86 15.00 25.60
C ASP A 340 27.95 16.25 26.52
N VAL A 341 26.81 16.70 27.07
CA VAL A 341 26.74 17.70 28.15
C VAL A 341 25.69 17.30 29.18
N THR A 342 25.95 17.65 30.44
CA THR A 342 25.04 17.47 31.57
C THR A 342 24.75 18.82 32.22
N PHE A 343 23.48 19.17 32.29
CA PHE A 343 22.98 20.32 33.05
C PHE A 343 22.49 19.86 34.41
N ILE A 344 22.69 20.67 35.45
CA ILE A 344 22.13 20.46 36.77
C ILE A 344 21.00 21.46 36.96
N VAL A 345 19.76 20.98 36.95
CA VAL A 345 18.54 21.80 37.02
C VAL A 345 17.73 21.36 38.23
N ASP A 346 17.47 22.28 39.17
CA ASP A 346 16.88 21.96 40.49
C ASP A 346 17.61 20.83 41.24
N GLY A 347 18.93 20.70 41.02
CA GLY A 347 19.74 19.62 41.60
C GLY A 347 19.65 18.27 40.89
N PHE A 348 18.87 18.16 39.81
CA PHE A 348 18.73 16.94 39.01
C PHE A 348 19.54 17.03 37.70
N PRO A 349 20.22 15.95 37.28
CA PRO A 349 20.95 15.93 36.02
C PRO A 349 20.01 15.83 34.80
N VAL A 350 20.25 16.67 33.80
CA VAL A 350 19.58 16.66 32.49
C VAL A 350 20.64 16.51 31.39
N TYR A 351 20.48 15.49 30.55
CA TYR A 351 21.44 15.12 29.51
C TYR A 351 21.06 15.71 28.14
N ALA A 352 22.03 16.31 27.44
CA ALA A 352 21.78 16.86 26.10
C ALA A 352 23.00 16.79 25.16
N SER A 353 22.74 17.10 23.88
CA SER A 353 23.74 17.17 22.81
C SER A 353 24.20 18.61 22.56
N ARG A 354 25.47 18.90 22.79
CA ARG A 354 26.08 20.23 22.64
C ARG A 354 25.90 20.79 21.24
N VAL A 355 26.11 19.96 20.21
CA VAL A 355 25.98 20.39 18.82
C VAL A 355 24.54 20.75 18.49
N HIS A 356 23.57 19.98 18.99
CA HIS A 356 22.16 20.25 18.70
C HIS A 356 21.70 21.55 19.35
N LEU A 357 22.04 21.77 20.62
CA LEU A 357 21.71 23.00 21.34
C LEU A 357 22.36 24.22 20.68
N ALA A 358 23.64 24.15 20.33
CA ALA A 358 24.37 25.26 19.72
C ALA A 358 23.87 25.61 18.31
N LEU A 359 23.34 24.64 17.54
CA LEU A 359 22.72 24.90 16.25
C LEU A 359 21.36 25.59 16.36
N ARG A 360 20.66 25.38 17.48
CA ARG A 360 19.26 25.78 17.67
C ARG A 360 19.11 27.02 18.57
N SER A 361 20.16 27.40 19.30
CA SER A 361 20.18 28.54 20.21
C SER A 361 21.56 29.20 20.23
N GLU A 362 21.60 30.48 19.87
CA GLU A 362 22.82 31.30 19.96
C GLU A 362 23.31 31.43 21.40
N HIS A 363 22.40 31.40 22.38
CA HIS A 363 22.75 31.39 23.80
C HIS A 363 23.55 30.13 24.17
N PHE A 364 23.04 28.94 23.80
CA PHE A 364 23.77 27.69 24.05
C PHE A 364 25.06 27.60 23.22
N ARG A 365 25.09 28.18 22.02
CA ARG A 365 26.32 28.27 21.22
C ARG A 365 27.40 29.07 21.95
N ALA A 366 27.05 30.24 22.47
CA ALA A 366 27.96 31.07 23.24
C ALA A 366 28.42 30.37 24.53
N MET A 367 27.50 29.75 25.27
CA MET A 367 27.80 29.01 26.50
C MET A 367 28.75 27.83 26.27
N LEU A 368 28.46 27.00 25.28
CA LEU A 368 29.16 25.72 25.07
C LEU A 368 30.42 25.85 24.20
N TYR A 369 30.56 26.92 23.41
CA TYR A 369 31.71 27.10 22.51
C TYR A 369 32.45 28.43 22.70
N GLY A 370 32.09 29.22 23.72
CA GLY A 370 32.69 30.53 23.99
C GLY A 370 34.05 30.53 24.71
N GLY A 371 34.61 29.36 25.05
CA GLY A 371 35.93 29.26 25.70
C GLY A 371 35.94 29.46 27.22
N MET A 372 34.78 29.55 27.86
CA MET A 372 34.61 29.63 29.33
C MET A 372 34.57 28.23 29.96
N ARG A 373 34.43 28.12 31.28
CA ARG A 373 34.42 26.84 32.02
C ARG A 373 33.37 25.85 31.48
N GLU A 374 32.21 26.35 31.07
CA GLU A 374 31.09 25.61 30.48
C GLU A 374 31.44 24.97 29.13
N SER A 375 32.48 25.49 28.46
CA SER A 375 32.97 24.97 27.20
C SER A 375 33.87 23.73 27.36
N GLU A 376 34.33 23.42 28.58
CA GLU A 376 35.16 22.25 28.86
C GLU A 376 34.36 20.93 28.74
N LYS A 377 35.00 19.88 28.21
CA LYS A 377 34.37 18.55 28.12
C LYS A 377 34.17 17.98 29.52
N GLY A 378 32.93 17.59 29.82
CA GLY A 378 32.55 17.01 31.11
C GLY A 378 32.19 18.03 32.19
N ALA A 379 32.11 19.33 31.86
CA ALA A 379 31.59 20.33 32.78
C ALA A 379 30.10 20.06 33.09
N GLU A 380 29.77 20.03 34.38
CA GLU A 380 28.40 20.10 34.87
C GLU A 380 27.96 21.57 34.92
N ILE A 381 26.90 21.90 34.18
CA ILE A 381 26.43 23.29 34.02
C ILE A 381 25.18 23.50 34.87
N GLU A 382 25.27 24.36 35.87
CA GLU A 382 24.14 24.67 36.77
C GLU A 382 23.16 25.66 36.12
N ILE A 383 21.86 25.31 36.08
CA ILE A 383 20.77 26.17 35.62
C ILE A 383 19.93 26.59 36.83
N LYS A 384 19.85 27.89 37.11
CA LYS A 384 19.24 28.44 38.34
C LYS A 384 17.83 29.01 38.14
N ASP A 385 17.54 29.54 36.96
CA ASP A 385 16.35 30.37 36.71
C ASP A 385 15.22 29.63 35.96
N VAL A 386 15.39 28.32 35.73
CA VAL A 386 14.41 27.49 35.01
C VAL A 386 14.21 26.20 35.78
N SER A 387 12.95 25.86 36.08
CA SER A 387 12.64 24.60 36.75
C SER A 387 12.95 23.40 35.86
N HIS A 388 13.23 22.26 36.49
CA HIS A 388 13.53 21.00 35.78
C HIS A 388 12.45 20.65 34.74
N ALA A 389 11.17 20.82 35.08
CA ALA A 389 10.06 20.53 34.17
C ALA A 389 10.02 21.45 32.93
N VAL A 390 10.29 22.75 33.12
CA VAL A 390 10.30 23.72 32.02
C VAL A 390 11.54 23.52 31.14
N PHE A 391 12.69 23.19 31.74
CA PHE A 391 13.91 22.93 31.01
C PHE A 391 13.81 21.67 30.13
N LEU A 392 13.11 20.62 30.58
CA LEU A 392 12.82 19.46 29.73
C LEU A 392 11.95 19.81 28.51
N LYS A 393 10.97 20.72 28.67
CA LYS A 393 10.14 21.19 27.55
C LYS A 393 10.90 22.08 26.59
N LEU A 394 11.79 22.94 27.10
CA LEU A 394 12.75 23.69 26.30
C LEU A 394 13.63 22.75 25.46
N LEU A 395 14.14 21.69 26.10
CA LEU A 395 14.97 20.69 25.44
C LEU A 395 14.20 19.92 24.36
N GLU A 396 12.99 19.46 24.67
CA GLU A 396 12.09 18.81 23.70
C GLU A 396 11.86 19.71 22.48
N TYR A 397 11.60 21.00 22.68
CA TYR A 397 11.46 21.96 21.59
C TYR A 397 12.74 22.09 20.76
N LEU A 398 13.92 22.13 21.40
CA LEU A 398 15.18 22.27 20.67
C LEU A 398 15.41 21.10 19.71
N TYR A 399 15.02 19.88 20.10
CA TYR A 399 15.12 18.67 19.28
C TYR A 399 14.01 18.49 18.24
N THR A 400 12.78 18.87 18.58
CA THR A 400 11.58 18.50 17.79
C THR A 400 10.93 19.68 17.08
N ASP A 401 11.29 20.91 17.47
CA ASP A 401 10.72 22.18 16.98
C ASP A 401 9.19 22.29 17.18
N THR A 402 8.66 21.48 18.10
CA THR A 402 7.24 21.41 18.46
C THR A 402 7.05 21.59 19.95
N LEU A 403 5.86 22.07 20.32
CA LEU A 403 5.44 22.22 21.70
C LEU A 403 4.17 21.40 21.91
N SER A 404 4.26 20.28 22.62
CA SER A 404 3.12 19.41 22.95
C SER A 404 3.02 19.22 24.47
N ASP A 405 1.79 19.04 24.96
CA ASP A 405 1.48 18.71 26.36
C ASP A 405 2.04 19.73 27.37
N VAL A 406 1.70 21.01 27.18
CA VAL A 406 2.14 22.11 28.03
C VAL A 406 0.94 22.80 28.66
N THR A 407 0.98 22.96 29.98
CA THR A 407 -0.05 23.71 30.72
C THR A 407 0.15 25.22 30.56
N ALA A 408 -0.89 26.03 30.75
CA ALA A 408 -0.78 27.50 30.67
C ALA A 408 0.35 28.05 31.56
N ASN A 409 0.49 27.54 32.78
CA ASN A 409 1.55 27.95 33.70
C ASN A 409 2.96 27.57 33.18
N GLN A 410 3.12 26.35 32.65
CA GLN A 410 4.38 25.96 32.02
C GLN A 410 4.69 26.79 30.77
N ALA A 411 3.67 27.15 29.98
CA ALA A 411 3.83 27.98 28.79
C ALA A 411 4.31 29.39 29.14
N VAL A 412 3.83 29.98 30.25
CA VAL A 412 4.33 31.28 30.76
C VAL A 412 5.80 31.18 31.14
N HIS A 413 6.20 30.16 31.91
CA HIS A 413 7.61 30.00 32.27
C HIS A 413 8.50 29.66 31.07
N LEU A 414 7.98 28.90 30.10
CA LEU A 414 8.69 28.57 28.88
C LEU A 414 8.83 29.78 27.94
N LEU A 415 7.86 30.71 27.96
CA LEU A 415 7.94 31.99 27.27
C LEU A 415 9.14 32.80 27.78
N VAL A 416 9.29 32.91 29.10
CA VAL A 416 10.43 33.60 29.73
C VAL A 416 11.76 32.92 29.36
N ALA A 417 11.81 31.59 29.47
CA ALA A 417 12.99 30.83 29.06
C ALA A 417 13.31 31.04 27.56
N SER A 418 12.30 31.10 26.70
CA SER A 418 12.50 31.30 25.26
C SER A 418 13.20 32.63 24.94
N GLU A 419 12.96 33.68 25.72
CA GLU A 419 13.71 34.94 25.58
C GLU A 419 15.14 34.80 26.07
N GLN A 420 15.35 34.20 27.24
CA GLN A 420 16.68 33.97 27.82
C GLN A 420 17.59 33.17 26.88
N TYR A 421 17.05 32.13 26.24
CA TYR A 421 17.76 31.26 25.32
C TYR A 421 17.68 31.69 23.84
N LEU A 422 17.13 32.88 23.56
CA LEU A 422 17.05 33.49 22.23
C LEU A 422 16.28 32.64 21.19
N LEU A 423 15.13 32.10 21.57
CA LEU A 423 14.29 31.19 20.78
C LEU A 423 13.00 31.87 20.32
N ALA A 424 13.10 32.73 19.30
CA ALA A 424 12.00 33.55 18.80
C ALA A 424 10.74 32.74 18.43
N ARG A 425 10.88 31.58 17.78
CA ARG A 425 9.72 30.75 17.42
C ARG A 425 9.08 30.08 18.64
N LEU A 426 9.86 29.62 19.61
CA LEU A 426 9.30 29.06 20.85
C LEU A 426 8.50 30.12 21.59
N LYS A 427 8.98 31.37 21.60
CA LYS A 427 8.27 32.50 22.18
C LYS A 427 6.85 32.61 21.62
N THR A 428 6.72 32.68 20.30
CA THR A 428 5.42 32.76 19.62
C THR A 428 4.54 31.52 19.86
N LEU A 429 5.12 30.32 19.90
CA LEU A 429 4.37 29.10 20.23
C LEU A 429 3.82 29.13 21.66
N CYS A 430 4.57 29.69 22.61
CA CYS A 430 4.10 29.85 23.98
C CYS A 430 2.98 30.90 24.09
N GLU A 431 3.11 32.05 23.41
CA GLU A 431 2.06 33.07 23.35
C GLU A 431 0.74 32.49 22.83
N GLU A 432 0.80 31.70 21.75
CA GLU A 432 -0.37 31.04 21.17
C GLU A 432 -0.97 29.96 22.09
N ALA A 433 -0.13 29.15 22.75
CA ALA A 433 -0.58 28.16 23.70
C ALA A 433 -1.28 28.80 24.91
N ILE A 434 -0.78 29.95 25.40
CA ILE A 434 -1.42 30.68 26.49
C ILE A 434 -2.73 31.31 26.01
N ARG A 435 -2.74 31.95 24.84
CA ARG A 435 -3.93 32.58 24.25
C ARG A 435 -5.09 31.59 24.09
N THR A 436 -4.80 30.34 23.73
CA THR A 436 -5.81 29.30 23.53
C THR A 436 -6.25 28.60 24.82
N SER A 437 -5.52 28.77 25.93
CA SER A 437 -5.81 28.11 27.21
C SER A 437 -6.22 29.07 28.34
N ILE A 438 -6.23 30.38 28.08
CA ILE A 438 -6.58 31.40 29.06
C ILE A 438 -8.04 31.28 29.50
N THR A 439 -8.28 31.45 30.80
CA THR A 439 -9.61 31.39 31.42
C THR A 439 -9.82 32.58 32.33
N VAL A 440 -11.08 32.84 32.70
CA VAL A 440 -11.45 33.88 33.67
C VAL A 440 -10.68 33.72 34.98
N ASP A 441 -10.48 32.50 35.48
CA ASP A 441 -9.77 32.23 36.73
C ASP A 441 -8.25 32.44 36.65
N THR A 442 -7.66 32.36 35.45
CA THR A 442 -6.20 32.37 35.25
C THR A 442 -5.65 33.66 34.67
N VAL A 443 -6.49 34.47 34.01
CA VAL A 443 -6.07 35.67 33.27
C VAL A 443 -5.34 36.69 34.14
N CYS A 444 -5.82 36.98 35.36
CA CYS A 444 -5.16 37.96 36.24
C CYS A 444 -3.77 37.50 36.67
N THR A 445 -3.61 36.22 36.97
CA THR A 445 -2.32 35.62 37.31
C THR A 445 -1.36 35.69 36.12
N ILE A 446 -1.86 35.42 34.91
CA ILE A 446 -1.09 35.53 33.67
C ILE A 446 -0.70 36.99 33.40
N PHE A 447 -1.58 37.96 33.63
CA PHE A 447 -1.32 39.38 33.45
C PHE A 447 -0.23 39.88 34.41
N LEU A 448 -0.30 39.50 35.68
CA LEU A 448 0.71 39.79 36.70
C LEU A 448 2.07 39.17 36.33
N LEU A 449 2.09 37.91 35.89
CA LEU A 449 3.30 37.23 35.47
C LEU A 449 3.90 37.85 34.20
N ALA A 450 3.08 38.21 33.23
CA ALA A 450 3.51 38.86 32.00
C ALA A 450 4.18 40.20 32.30
N HIS A 451 3.59 41.00 33.18
CA HIS A 451 4.20 42.25 33.64
C HIS A 451 5.53 42.01 34.37
N LYS A 452 5.54 41.08 35.34
CA LYS A 452 6.74 40.75 36.13
C LYS A 452 7.92 40.32 35.25
N HIS A 453 7.64 39.63 34.14
CA HIS A 453 8.65 39.14 33.21
C HIS A 453 8.84 40.02 31.97
N ASN A 454 8.22 41.20 31.92
CA ASN A 454 8.32 42.15 30.81
C ASN A 454 7.90 41.55 29.44
N ALA A 455 6.95 40.62 29.46
CA ALA A 455 6.43 39.91 28.29
C ALA A 455 5.26 40.69 27.65
N GLU A 456 5.57 41.76 26.93
CA GLU A 456 4.57 42.74 26.49
C GLU A 456 3.46 42.17 25.60
N GLY A 457 3.80 41.26 24.67
CA GLY A 457 2.80 40.61 23.82
C GLY A 457 1.79 39.77 24.61
N LEU A 458 2.24 39.08 25.65
CA LEU A 458 1.36 38.32 26.53
C LEU A 458 0.53 39.23 27.44
N LYS A 459 1.13 40.33 27.91
CA LYS A 459 0.46 41.34 28.72
C LYS A 459 -0.73 41.95 27.97
N GLU A 460 -0.54 42.28 26.70
CA GLU A 460 -1.60 42.76 25.80
C GLU A 460 -2.72 41.71 25.61
N ILE A 461 -2.38 40.45 25.32
CA ILE A 461 -3.37 39.36 25.18
C ILE A 461 -4.19 39.18 26.46
N ALA A 462 -3.53 39.21 27.63
CA ALA A 462 -4.21 39.07 28.91
C ALA A 462 -5.09 40.28 29.21
N LEU A 463 -4.63 41.49 28.90
CA LEU A 463 -5.39 42.73 29.06
C LEU A 463 -6.66 42.74 28.22
N ASP A 464 -6.57 42.40 26.93
CA ASP A 464 -7.72 42.31 26.04
C ASP A 464 -8.74 41.28 26.56
N PHE A 465 -8.28 40.12 27.04
CA PHE A 465 -9.16 39.09 27.63
C PHE A 465 -9.85 39.57 28.92
N VAL A 466 -9.14 40.30 29.80
CA VAL A 466 -9.73 40.90 31.00
C VAL A 466 -10.84 41.87 30.63
N LEU A 467 -10.63 42.71 29.62
CA LEU A 467 -11.62 43.71 29.18
C LEU A 467 -12.87 43.05 28.61
N ASP A 468 -12.70 42.00 27.81
CA ASP A 468 -13.81 41.24 27.21
C ASP A 468 -14.63 40.44 28.25
N ASN A 469 -14.03 40.08 29.40
CA ASN A 469 -14.63 39.20 30.41
C ASN A 469 -14.72 39.82 31.81
N MET A 470 -14.70 41.15 31.88
CA MET A 470 -14.53 41.93 33.11
C MET A 470 -15.49 41.54 34.25
N GLU A 471 -16.75 41.26 33.94
CA GLU A 471 -17.76 40.88 34.94
C GLU A 471 -17.41 39.57 35.66
N GLY A 472 -16.87 38.58 34.93
CA GLY A 472 -16.45 37.31 35.53
C GLY A 472 -15.11 37.42 36.28
N VAL A 473 -14.20 38.26 35.78
CA VAL A 473 -12.83 38.38 36.32
C VAL A 473 -12.83 39.02 37.72
N LYS A 474 -13.72 39.99 37.99
CA LYS A 474 -13.78 40.74 39.26
C LYS A 474 -13.91 39.87 40.51
N ASP A 475 -14.56 38.71 40.36
CA ASP A 475 -14.87 37.78 41.46
C ASP A 475 -13.79 36.70 41.67
N THR A 476 -12.73 36.71 40.84
CA THR A 476 -11.65 35.71 40.90
C THR A 476 -10.61 36.04 41.97
N ALA A 477 -9.94 35.00 42.48
CA ALA A 477 -8.82 35.16 43.41
C ALA A 477 -7.66 35.97 42.79
N GLY A 478 -7.36 35.75 41.50
CA GLY A 478 -6.32 36.49 40.79
C GLY A 478 -6.60 37.99 40.72
N PHE A 479 -7.87 38.41 40.64
CA PHE A 479 -8.22 39.83 40.67
C PHE A 479 -8.01 40.47 42.05
N LEU A 480 -8.11 39.71 43.14
CA LEU A 480 -7.75 40.19 44.48
C LEU A 480 -6.25 40.44 44.62
N GLU A 481 -5.42 39.61 43.99
CA GLU A 481 -3.97 39.84 43.92
C GLU A 481 -3.65 41.05 43.06
N LEU A 482 -4.31 41.19 41.90
CA LEU A 482 -4.15 42.34 41.01
C LEU A 482 -4.48 43.68 41.69
N LYS A 483 -5.40 43.70 42.66
CA LYS A 483 -5.71 44.90 43.46
C LYS A 483 -4.52 45.44 44.27
N GLN A 484 -3.50 44.63 44.48
CA GLN A 484 -2.28 45.03 45.18
C GLN A 484 -1.28 45.74 44.26
N GLU A 485 -1.52 45.73 42.94
CA GLU A 485 -0.68 46.35 41.91
C GLU A 485 -1.40 47.55 41.25
N PRO A 486 -1.30 48.77 41.83
CA PRO A 486 -2.10 49.92 41.42
C PRO A 486 -1.80 50.40 39.98
N ASP A 487 -0.58 50.20 39.50
CA ASP A 487 -0.17 50.61 38.15
C ASP A 487 -0.87 49.76 37.07
N LEU A 488 -0.98 48.45 37.30
CA LEU A 488 -1.66 47.52 36.40
C LEU A 488 -3.19 47.71 36.41
N LEU A 489 -3.77 48.03 37.57
CA LEU A 489 -5.18 48.42 37.65
C LEU A 489 -5.46 49.71 36.87
N MET A 490 -4.58 50.70 36.99
CA MET A 490 -4.72 51.96 36.25
C MET A 490 -4.67 51.71 34.74
N GLU A 491 -3.79 50.82 34.28
CA GLU A 491 -3.68 50.43 32.88
C GLU A 491 -4.98 49.82 32.33
N ILE A 492 -5.63 48.94 33.11
CA ILE A 492 -6.96 48.39 32.78
C ILE A 492 -8.02 49.50 32.69
N ILE A 493 -8.06 50.40 33.68
CA ILE A 493 -9.05 51.49 33.72
C ILE A 493 -8.88 52.45 32.54
N LEU A 494 -7.65 52.84 32.22
CA LEU A 494 -7.36 53.73 31.11
C LEU A 494 -7.76 53.12 29.78
N ARG A 495 -7.49 51.83 29.59
CA ARG A 495 -7.85 51.11 28.36
C ARG A 495 -9.35 50.85 28.22
N GLN A 496 -10.08 50.73 29.34
CA GLN A 496 -11.54 50.65 29.34
C GLN A 496 -12.22 51.98 29.00
N ALA A 497 -11.55 53.11 29.26
CA ALA A 497 -12.04 54.45 28.95
C ALA A 497 -11.68 54.95 27.54
N SER A 498 -10.88 54.16 26.81
CA SER A 498 -10.43 54.38 25.43
C SER A 498 -11.38 53.72 24.44
#